data_AF-A0A954TZD3-F1
#
_entry.id   AF-A0A954TZD3-F1
#
_cell.length_a   1.000
_cell.length_b   1.000
_cell.length_c   1.000
_cell.angle_alpha   90.00
_cell.angle_beta   90.00
_cell.angle_gamma   90.00
#
_symmetry.space_group_name_H-M   'P 1'
#
loop_
_entity.id
_entity.type
_entity.pdbx_description
1 polymer ?
#
loop_
_entity_poly.entity_id
_entity_poly.type
_entity_poly.pdbx_seq_one_letter_code
_entity_poly.pdbx_strand_id
1 'polypeptide(L)'
;LEARTGIRDHGDEIEQVAGHLDILLDRVQERDQQLREWNEQLNRRVEDRTAELREANSRLEAATKQLVMSEKLAAIGEITAGIAHEINNPIAVISGNLEVLRVAMGEKANEGATEFRLIDEQTERMRQIVSKLLQFARPEEYSGNDAFSVPTEVFSDCLPLVRHLISKN
;
A
#
# COMPACT_ATOMS: atom_id res chain seq x y z
N LEU A 1 60.01 -85.80 7.89
CA LEU A 1 60.32 -84.67 8.80
C LEU A 1 61.01 -83.66 7.91
N GLU A 2 60.35 -82.60 7.44
CA GLU A 2 60.13 -81.40 8.25
C GLU A 2 58.92 -80.62 7.74
N ALA A 3 58.14 -80.13 8.69
CA ALA A 3 56.93 -79.36 8.46
C ALA A 3 57.25 -77.94 7.97
N ARG A 4 56.52 -77.51 6.93
CA ARG A 4 56.23 -76.11 6.63
C ARG A 4 55.61 -75.41 7.85
N THR A 5 56.17 -74.27 8.24
CA THR A 5 55.51 -73.01 8.65
C THR A 5 56.64 -72.00 8.83
N GLY A 6 56.73 -70.87 8.13
CA GLY A 6 55.70 -69.82 8.07
C GLY A 6 56.21 -68.60 8.84
N ILE A 7 57.41 -68.10 8.52
CA ILE A 7 57.93 -66.82 9.00
C ILE A 7 58.21 -65.98 7.77
N ARG A 8 57.15 -65.42 7.19
CA ARG A 8 57.28 -64.20 6.40
C ARG A 8 56.85 -63.06 7.31
N ASP A 9 57.79 -62.16 7.54
CA ASP A 9 57.59 -60.73 7.51
C ASP A 9 56.44 -60.14 8.33
N HIS A 10 56.58 -60.14 9.66
CA HIS A 10 55.69 -59.36 10.52
C HIS A 10 55.93 -57.84 10.40
N GLY A 11 57.02 -57.40 9.78
CA GLY A 11 57.32 -55.99 9.53
C GLY A 11 56.48 -55.44 8.39
N ASP A 12 56.40 -56.17 7.28
CA ASP A 12 55.69 -55.77 6.06
C ASP A 12 54.16 -55.67 6.25
N GLU A 13 53.54 -56.55 7.05
CA GLU A 13 52.09 -56.45 7.34
C GLU A 13 51.75 -55.22 8.20
N ILE A 14 52.61 -54.88 9.18
CA ILE A 14 52.42 -53.69 10.02
C ILE A 14 52.69 -52.42 9.22
N GLU A 15 53.69 -52.43 8.34
CA GLU A 15 54.00 -51.33 7.43
C GLU A 15 52.86 -51.10 6.42
N GLN A 16 52.27 -52.18 5.88
CA GLN A 16 51.11 -52.11 4.99
C GLN A 16 49.87 -51.56 5.70
N VAL A 17 49.60 -51.97 6.94
CA VAL A 17 48.48 -51.45 7.73
C VAL A 17 48.70 -49.99 8.10
N ALA A 18 49.91 -49.60 8.50
CA ALA A 18 50.24 -48.21 8.79
C ALA A 18 50.03 -47.31 7.56
N GLY A 19 50.53 -47.73 6.38
CA GLY A 19 50.31 -47.00 5.13
C GLY A 19 48.83 -46.91 4.74
N HIS A 20 48.04 -47.97 5.00
CA HIS A 20 46.60 -47.92 4.76
C HIS A 20 45.86 -46.98 5.73
N LEU A 21 46.28 -46.94 7.00
CA LEU A 21 45.73 -46.05 8.01
C LEU A 21 46.02 -44.58 7.66
N ASP A 22 47.24 -44.27 7.20
CA ASP A 22 47.61 -42.92 6.76
C ASP A 22 46.73 -42.45 5.59
N ILE A 23 46.49 -43.32 4.60
CA ILE A 23 45.57 -43.02 3.48
C ILE A 23 44.14 -42.76 3.98
N LEU A 24 43.67 -43.53 4.97
CA LEU A 24 42.33 -43.31 5.54
C LEU A 24 42.26 -42.01 6.33
N LEU A 25 43.30 -41.65 7.08
CA LEU A 25 43.39 -40.40 7.82
C LEU A 25 43.36 -39.20 6.86
N ASP A 26 44.14 -39.25 5.77
CA ASP A 26 44.14 -38.22 4.73
C ASP A 26 42.74 -38.06 4.11
N ARG A 27 42.06 -39.18 3.79
CA ARG A 27 40.69 -39.15 3.26
C ARG A 27 39.69 -38.56 4.25
N VAL A 28 39.80 -38.87 5.54
CA VAL A 28 38.92 -38.30 6.57
C VAL A 28 39.14 -36.80 6.69
N GLN A 29 40.40 -36.34 6.71
CA GLN A 29 40.72 -34.91 6.75
C GLN A 29 40.20 -34.16 5.52
N GLU A 30 40.34 -34.73 4.34
CA GLU A 30 39.82 -34.16 3.10
C GLU A 30 38.28 -34.05 3.14
N ARG A 31 37.59 -35.09 3.63
CA ARG A 31 36.13 -35.09 3.78
C ARG A 31 35.66 -34.08 4.82
N ASP A 32 36.34 -33.97 5.94
CA ASP A 32 36.03 -32.98 6.97
C ASP A 32 36.19 -31.55 6.44
N GLN A 33 37.20 -31.32 5.60
CA GLN A 33 37.38 -30.03 4.94
C GLN A 33 36.24 -29.74 3.95
N GLN A 34 35.88 -30.70 3.10
CA GLN A 34 34.75 -30.57 2.18
C GLN A 34 33.42 -30.32 2.92
N LEU A 35 33.19 -31.02 4.04
CA LEU A 35 32.00 -30.80 4.87
C LEU A 35 31.94 -29.40 5.44
N ARG A 36 33.07 -28.85 5.92
CA ARG A 36 33.13 -27.46 6.41
C ARG A 36 32.82 -26.46 5.30
N GLU A 37 33.42 -26.65 4.13
CA GLU A 37 33.19 -25.78 2.97
C GLU A 37 31.73 -25.82 2.50
N TRP A 38 31.14 -27.01 2.42
CA TRP A 38 29.73 -27.16 2.08
C TRP A 38 28.81 -26.56 3.14
N ASN A 39 29.12 -26.75 4.43
CA ASN A 39 28.34 -26.16 5.51
C ASN A 39 28.34 -24.63 5.40
N GLU A 40 29.51 -24.03 5.18
CA GLU A 40 29.64 -22.59 5.03
C GLU A 40 28.90 -22.07 3.78
N GLN A 41 29.04 -22.76 2.64
CA GLN A 41 28.30 -22.41 1.42
C GLN A 41 26.78 -22.53 1.59
N LEU A 42 26.32 -23.57 2.28
CA LEU A 42 24.90 -23.79 2.55
C LEU A 42 24.36 -22.72 3.48
N ASN A 43 25.07 -22.38 4.55
CA ASN A 43 24.68 -21.32 5.47
C ASN A 43 24.56 -19.99 4.75
N ARG A 44 25.54 -19.61 3.91
CA ARG A 44 25.46 -18.39 3.09
C ARG A 44 24.24 -18.40 2.18
N ARG A 45 23.99 -19.51 1.46
CA ARG A 45 22.79 -19.63 0.60
C ARG A 45 21.49 -19.52 1.38
N VAL A 46 21.43 -20.10 2.58
CA VAL A 46 20.25 -20.00 3.45
C VAL A 46 20.07 -18.56 3.91
N GLU A 47 21.12 -17.88 4.32
CA GLU A 47 21.08 -16.46 4.70
C GLU A 47 20.59 -15.57 3.55
N ASP A 48 21.17 -15.73 2.35
CA ASP A 48 20.79 -14.98 1.15
C ASP A 48 19.31 -15.21 0.81
N ARG A 49 18.87 -16.47 0.74
CA ARG A 49 17.46 -16.80 0.45
C ARG A 49 16.51 -16.34 1.54
N THR A 50 16.93 -16.37 2.80
CA THR A 50 16.11 -15.87 3.90
C THR A 50 15.97 -14.36 3.82
N ALA A 51 17.02 -13.63 3.43
CA ALA A 51 16.96 -12.19 3.21
C ALA A 51 16.00 -11.84 2.05
N GLU A 52 16.14 -12.51 0.90
CA GLU A 52 15.24 -12.35 -0.24
C GLU A 52 13.77 -12.63 0.12
N LEU A 53 13.50 -13.71 0.85
CA LEU A 53 12.15 -14.07 1.30
C LEU A 53 11.56 -13.02 2.24
N ARG A 54 12.36 -12.49 3.17
CA ARG A 54 11.90 -11.43 4.08
C ARG A 54 11.54 -10.16 3.31
N GLU A 55 12.35 -9.79 2.34
CA GLU A 55 12.08 -8.63 1.50
C GLU A 55 10.81 -8.83 0.65
N ALA A 56 10.68 -9.98 -0.01
CA ALA A 56 9.50 -10.32 -0.80
C ALA A 56 8.23 -10.33 0.06
N ASN A 57 8.29 -10.91 1.27
CA ASN A 57 7.16 -10.93 2.19
C ASN A 57 6.79 -9.51 2.66
N SER A 58 7.77 -8.66 2.98
CA SER A 58 7.50 -7.27 3.35
C SER A 58 6.83 -6.48 2.22
N ARG A 59 7.27 -6.66 0.98
CA ARG A 59 6.64 -6.05 -0.21
C ARG A 59 5.22 -6.58 -0.40
N LEU A 60 5.01 -7.89 -0.24
CA LEU A 60 3.69 -8.50 -0.35
C LEU A 60 2.74 -7.95 0.73
N GLU A 61 3.17 -7.86 1.98
CA GLU A 61 2.39 -7.29 3.08
C GLU A 61 2.00 -5.84 2.80
N ALA A 62 2.93 -5.01 2.28
CA ALA A 62 2.66 -3.63 1.92
C ALA A 62 1.61 -3.52 0.80
N ALA A 63 1.78 -4.29 -0.28
CA ALA A 63 0.84 -4.33 -1.39
C ALA A 63 -0.56 -4.82 -0.96
N THR A 64 -0.61 -5.85 -0.10
CA THR A 64 -1.87 -6.40 0.41
C THR A 64 -2.60 -5.37 1.28
N LYS A 65 -1.89 -4.61 2.13
CA LYS A 65 -2.49 -3.52 2.91
C LYS A 65 -3.06 -2.42 2.02
N GLN A 66 -2.37 -2.04 0.94
CA GLN A 66 -2.86 -1.06 -0.02
C GLN A 66 -4.11 -1.56 -0.74
N LEU A 67 -4.12 -2.83 -1.18
CA LEU A 67 -5.24 -3.44 -1.86
C LEU A 67 -6.48 -3.49 -0.95
N VAL A 68 -6.33 -3.97 0.29
CA VAL A 68 -7.44 -3.98 1.27
C VAL A 68 -7.97 -2.58 1.55
N MET A 69 -7.10 -1.56 1.62
CA MET A 69 -7.55 -0.18 1.79
C MET A 69 -8.33 0.32 0.56
N SER A 70 -7.85 0.00 -0.65
CA SER A 70 -8.52 0.34 -1.90
C SER A 70 -9.91 -0.31 -2.01
N GLU A 71 -10.03 -1.60 -1.69
CA GLU A 71 -11.31 -2.31 -1.68
C GLU A 71 -12.29 -1.71 -0.66
N LYS A 72 -11.81 -1.36 0.54
CA LYS A 72 -12.63 -0.68 1.55
C LYS A 72 -13.15 0.66 1.05
N LEU A 73 -12.30 1.48 0.43
CA LEU A 73 -12.70 2.76 -0.13
C LEU A 73 -13.70 2.59 -1.28
N ALA A 74 -13.48 1.63 -2.17
CA ALA A 74 -14.41 1.33 -3.27
C ALA A 74 -15.80 0.92 -2.75
N ALA A 75 -15.85 0.02 -1.76
CA ALA A 75 -17.09 -0.40 -1.12
C ALA A 75 -17.81 0.78 -0.41
N ILE A 76 -17.05 1.63 0.29
CA ILE A 76 -17.60 2.86 0.87
C ILE A 76 -18.14 3.78 -0.23
N GLY A 77 -17.46 3.91 -1.36
CA GLY A 77 -17.89 4.75 -2.48
C GLY A 77 -19.19 4.28 -3.12
N GLU A 78 -19.35 2.97 -3.31
CA GLU A 78 -20.60 2.39 -3.81
C GLU A 78 -21.78 2.66 -2.87
N ILE A 79 -21.60 2.40 -1.57
CA ILE A 79 -22.62 2.66 -0.56
C ILE A 79 -22.93 4.16 -0.48
N THR A 80 -21.90 5.00 -0.51
CA THR A 80 -22.04 6.46 -0.43
C THR A 80 -22.80 7.02 -1.63
N ALA A 81 -22.58 6.50 -2.85
CA ALA A 81 -23.32 6.90 -4.04
C ALA A 81 -24.83 6.61 -3.90
N GLY A 82 -25.19 5.42 -3.41
CA GLY A 82 -26.59 5.07 -3.13
C GLY A 82 -27.21 5.99 -2.07
N ILE A 83 -26.52 6.16 -0.93
CA ILE A 83 -26.98 7.04 0.16
C ILE A 83 -27.09 8.49 -0.31
N ALA A 84 -26.17 8.97 -1.14
CA ALA A 84 -26.20 10.34 -1.64
C ALA A 84 -27.45 10.61 -2.48
N HIS A 85 -27.81 9.68 -3.37
CA HIS A 85 -29.07 9.78 -4.11
C HIS A 85 -30.28 9.78 -3.17
N GLU A 86 -30.30 8.87 -2.20
CA GLU A 86 -31.40 8.77 -1.24
C GLU A 86 -31.54 9.98 -0.32
N ILE A 87 -30.44 10.67 0.03
CA ILE A 87 -30.45 11.90 0.84
C ILE A 87 -30.77 13.13 -0.02
N ASN A 88 -30.26 13.20 -1.25
CA ASN A 88 -30.55 14.32 -2.15
C ASN A 88 -32.05 14.41 -2.50
N ASN A 89 -32.75 13.27 -2.54
CA ASN A 89 -34.19 13.22 -2.80
C ASN A 89 -35.04 14.00 -1.77
N PRO A 90 -35.03 13.69 -0.46
CA PRO A 90 -35.78 14.44 0.54
C PRO A 90 -35.32 15.90 0.64
N ILE A 91 -34.03 16.19 0.46
CA ILE A 91 -33.51 17.56 0.39
C ILE A 91 -34.16 18.34 -0.75
N ALA A 92 -34.27 17.74 -1.95
CA ALA A 92 -34.94 18.38 -3.09
C ALA A 92 -36.44 18.61 -2.81
N VAL A 93 -37.12 17.64 -2.19
CA VAL A 93 -38.53 17.76 -1.80
C VAL A 93 -38.72 18.87 -0.75
N ILE A 94 -37.85 18.97 0.25
CA ILE A 94 -37.89 20.01 1.28
C ILE A 94 -37.72 21.39 0.64
N SER A 95 -36.68 21.59 -0.17
CA SER A 95 -36.45 22.85 -0.87
C SER A 95 -37.63 23.25 -1.76
N GLY A 96 -38.15 22.31 -2.55
CA GLY A 96 -39.31 22.57 -3.43
C GLY A 96 -40.57 22.94 -2.64
N ASN A 97 -40.86 22.25 -1.54
CA ASN A 97 -42.00 22.58 -0.69
C ASN A 97 -41.85 23.94 0.00
N LEU A 98 -40.63 24.32 0.41
CA LEU A 98 -40.39 25.65 0.97
C LEU A 98 -40.64 26.75 -0.05
N GLU A 99 -40.23 26.55 -1.31
CA GLU A 99 -40.49 27.49 -2.39
C GLU A 99 -41.99 27.64 -2.65
N VAL A 100 -42.72 26.52 -2.73
CA VAL A 100 -44.20 26.52 -2.86
C VAL A 100 -44.85 27.25 -1.67
N LEU A 101 -44.38 27.01 -0.44
CA LEU A 101 -44.91 27.68 0.76
C LEU A 101 -44.66 29.19 0.73
N ARG A 102 -43.49 29.65 0.28
CA ARG A 102 -43.22 31.10 0.13
C ARG A 102 -44.16 31.72 -0.88
N VAL A 103 -44.37 31.07 -2.02
CA VAL A 103 -45.30 31.56 -3.05
C VAL A 103 -46.74 31.60 -2.51
N ALA A 104 -47.18 30.56 -1.81
CA ALA A 104 -48.53 30.48 -1.26
C ALA A 104 -48.81 31.50 -0.15
N MET A 105 -47.80 31.83 0.68
CA MET A 105 -47.94 32.79 1.77
C MET A 105 -47.77 34.26 1.34
N GLY A 106 -47.14 34.53 0.20
CA GLY A 106 -46.93 35.90 -0.31
C GLY A 106 -46.20 36.77 0.72
N GLU A 107 -46.73 37.96 1.02
CA GLU A 107 -46.13 38.87 2.02
C GLU A 107 -46.05 38.27 3.43
N LYS A 108 -46.95 37.34 3.79
CA LYS A 108 -46.91 36.67 5.11
C LYS A 108 -45.71 35.74 5.27
N ALA A 109 -45.05 35.34 4.18
CA ALA A 109 -43.81 34.59 4.26
C ALA A 109 -42.71 35.38 5.01
N ASN A 110 -42.77 36.71 5.00
CA ASN A 110 -41.82 37.56 5.71
C ASN A 110 -41.92 37.41 7.24
N GLU A 111 -43.09 37.02 7.77
CA GLU A 111 -43.26 36.76 9.21
C GLU A 111 -42.43 35.56 9.68
N GLY A 112 -42.17 34.59 8.79
CA GLY A 112 -41.34 33.39 9.04
C GLY A 112 -40.02 33.38 8.27
N ALA A 113 -39.52 34.54 7.84
CA ALA A 113 -38.35 34.63 6.97
C ALA A 113 -37.08 34.00 7.58
N THR A 114 -36.93 34.06 8.90
CA THR A 114 -35.79 33.49 9.61
C THR A 114 -35.78 31.97 9.49
N GLU A 115 -36.94 31.34 9.67
CA GLU A 115 -37.18 29.90 9.68
C GLU A 115 -36.97 29.34 8.27
N PHE A 116 -37.52 30.03 7.27
CA PHE A 116 -37.27 29.74 5.87
C PHE A 116 -35.79 29.73 5.52
N ARG A 117 -35.05 30.78 5.93
CA ARG A 117 -33.60 30.87 5.72
C ARG A 117 -32.85 29.75 6.44
N LEU A 118 -33.19 29.47 7.70
CA LEU A 118 -32.53 28.43 8.48
C LEU A 118 -32.70 27.04 7.84
N ILE A 119 -33.90 26.72 7.33
CA ILE A 119 -34.12 25.44 6.67
C ILE A 119 -33.35 25.38 5.35
N ASP A 120 -33.33 26.44 4.54
CA ASP A 120 -32.50 26.49 3.33
C ASP A 120 -31.02 26.24 3.64
N GLU A 121 -30.48 26.95 4.65
CA GLU A 121 -29.09 26.81 5.08
C GLU A 121 -28.76 25.38 5.53
N GLN A 122 -29.67 24.73 6.29
CA GLN A 122 -29.46 23.32 6.68
C GLN A 122 -29.54 22.37 5.50
N THR A 123 -30.48 22.60 4.58
CA THR A 123 -30.68 21.76 3.40
C THR A 123 -29.45 21.83 2.49
N GLU A 124 -28.87 23.03 2.32
CA GLU A 124 -27.64 23.24 1.58
C GLU A 124 -26.42 22.63 2.29
N ARG A 125 -26.31 22.82 3.62
CA ARG A 125 -25.26 22.18 4.42
C ARG A 125 -25.28 20.66 4.30
N MET A 126 -26.46 20.04 4.26
CA MET A 126 -26.60 18.60 4.05
C MET A 126 -26.09 18.18 2.67
N ARG A 127 -26.41 18.91 1.59
CA ARG A 127 -25.86 18.65 0.26
C ARG A 127 -24.33 18.70 0.26
N GLN A 128 -23.74 19.70 0.92
CA GLN A 128 -22.30 19.84 1.01
C GLN A 128 -21.63 18.68 1.77
N ILE A 129 -22.23 18.20 2.85
CA ILE A 129 -21.73 17.03 3.60
C ILE A 129 -21.75 15.78 2.72
N VAL A 130 -22.86 15.54 2.01
CA VAL A 130 -23.00 14.41 1.09
C VAL A 130 -21.97 14.48 -0.03
N SER A 131 -21.77 15.66 -0.63
CA SER A 131 -20.78 15.88 -1.68
C SER A 131 -19.35 15.61 -1.19
N LYS A 132 -18.98 16.09 -0.01
CA LYS A 132 -17.67 15.82 0.60
C LYS A 132 -17.45 14.33 0.89
N LEU A 133 -18.49 13.62 1.31
CA LEU A 133 -18.42 12.18 1.56
C LEU A 133 -18.18 11.40 0.25
N LEU A 134 -18.83 11.80 -0.85
CA LEU A 134 -18.61 11.22 -2.18
C LEU A 134 -17.18 11.46 -2.69
N GLN A 135 -16.68 12.69 -2.56
CA GLN A 135 -15.31 13.06 -2.95
C GLN A 135 -14.26 12.24 -2.19
N PHE A 136 -14.50 12.00 -0.89
CA PHE A 136 -13.59 11.18 -0.07
C PHE A 136 -13.56 9.72 -0.52
N ALA A 137 -14.73 9.18 -0.90
CA ALA A 137 -14.86 7.78 -1.27
C ALA A 137 -14.42 7.49 -2.72
N ARG A 138 -14.47 8.48 -3.62
CA ARG A 138 -13.98 8.39 -5.00
C ARG A 138 -13.21 9.65 -5.44
N PRO A 139 -11.92 9.78 -5.05
CA PRO A 139 -11.10 10.94 -5.40
C PRO A 139 -10.93 11.12 -6.92
N GLU A 140 -10.78 10.02 -7.66
CA GLU A 140 -10.46 10.05 -9.10
C GLU A 140 -11.66 10.43 -9.99
N GLU A 141 -12.88 10.07 -9.60
CA GLU A 141 -14.10 10.35 -10.40
C GLU A 141 -14.71 11.73 -10.13
N TYR A 142 -14.49 12.30 -8.93
CA TYR A 142 -15.05 13.61 -8.55
C TYR A 142 -14.03 14.76 -8.55
N SER A 143 -12.77 14.50 -8.92
CA SER A 143 -11.75 15.54 -9.15
C SER A 143 -11.80 16.15 -10.55
N GLY A 144 -12.75 15.79 -11.41
CA GLY A 144 -12.74 16.21 -12.80
C GLY A 144 -14.13 16.29 -13.43
N ASN A 145 -14.89 17.33 -13.08
CA ASN A 145 -15.85 17.90 -14.02
C ASN A 145 -16.11 19.41 -13.87
N ASP A 146 -15.34 20.11 -13.03
CA ASP A 146 -15.05 21.50 -13.35
C ASP A 146 -14.08 21.44 -14.53
N ALA A 147 -14.60 21.79 -15.71
CA ALA A 147 -13.79 22.09 -16.88
C ALA A 147 -12.51 22.81 -16.41
N PHE A 148 -11.35 22.42 -16.92
CA PHE A 148 -10.12 23.18 -16.80
C PHE A 148 -10.38 24.65 -17.18
N SER A 149 -10.81 25.44 -16.22
CA SER A 149 -10.81 26.89 -16.28
C SER A 149 -9.34 27.21 -16.33
N VAL A 150 -8.87 27.61 -17.51
CA VAL A 150 -7.55 28.21 -17.68
C VAL A 150 -7.40 29.22 -16.54
N PRO A 151 -6.42 29.06 -15.62
CA PRO A 151 -6.31 29.90 -14.43
C PRO A 151 -5.84 31.32 -14.73
N THR A 152 -6.53 32.03 -15.62
CA THR A 152 -6.20 33.41 -16.01
C THR A 152 -6.21 34.33 -14.79
N GLU A 153 -7.07 34.04 -13.80
CA GLU A 153 -7.12 34.76 -12.52
C GLU A 153 -5.89 34.48 -11.63
N VAL A 154 -5.44 33.22 -11.54
CA VAL A 154 -4.24 32.86 -10.75
C VAL A 154 -2.96 33.46 -11.37
N PHE A 155 -2.88 33.48 -12.70
CA PHE A 155 -1.78 34.18 -13.38
C PHE A 155 -1.81 35.70 -13.15
N SER A 156 -2.99 36.31 -13.08
CA SER A 156 -3.15 37.74 -12.78
C SER A 156 -2.66 38.09 -11.37
N ASP A 157 -2.90 37.22 -10.38
CA ASP A 157 -2.49 37.46 -8.99
C ASP A 157 -0.99 37.23 -8.76
N CYS A 158 -0.36 36.36 -9.56
CA CYS A 158 1.08 36.13 -9.50
C CYS A 158 1.89 37.17 -10.30
N LEU A 159 1.30 37.82 -11.31
CA LEU A 159 1.98 38.80 -12.17
C LEU A 159 2.58 40.01 -11.41
N PRO A 160 1.92 40.59 -10.39
CA PRO A 160 2.48 41.65 -9.55
C PRO A 160 3.72 41.20 -8.76
N LEU A 161 3.76 39.95 -8.32
CA LEU A 161 4.85 39.40 -7.50
C LEU A 161 6.14 39.25 -8.31
N VAL A 162 6.04 38.87 -9.59
CA VAL A 162 7.21 38.73 -10.47
C VAL A 162 7.60 40.09 -11.10
N ARG A 163 6.66 41.02 -11.25
CA ARG A 163 6.93 42.36 -11.81
C ARG A 163 8.00 43.13 -11.02
N HIS A 164 8.06 42.97 -9.69
CA HIS A 164 9.09 43.60 -8.87
C HIS A 164 10.51 43.06 -9.15
N LEU A 165 10.63 41.81 -9.61
CA LEU A 165 11.91 41.19 -9.96
C LEU A 165 12.39 41.61 -11.36
N ILE A 166 11.47 41.99 -12.25
CA ILE A 166 11.79 42.42 -13.61
C ILE A 166 12.07 43.93 -13.66
N SER A 167 11.52 44.74 -12.75
CA SER A 167 11.74 46.20 -12.72
C SER A 167 13.05 46.65 -12.03
N LYS A 168 13.97 45.73 -11.72
CA LYS A 168 15.25 46.02 -11.04
C LYS A 168 16.50 45.69 -11.88
N ASN A 169 16.32 45.39 -13.16
CA ASN A 169 17.36 45.46 -14.20
C ASN A 169 17.01 46.54 -15.22
#